data_AF-A0A452RL23-F1
#
_entry.id   AF-A0A452RL23-F1
#
_cell.length_a   1.000
_cell.length_b   1.000
_cell.length_c   1.000
_cell.angle_alpha   90.00
_cell.angle_beta   90.00
_cell.angle_gamma   90.00
#
_symmetry.space_group_name_H-M   'P 1'
#
loop_
_entity.id
_entity.type
_entity.pdbx_description
1 polymer ?
#
loop_
_entity_poly.entity_id
_entity_poly.type
_entity_poly.pdbx_seq_one_letter_code
_entity_poly.pdbx_strand_id
1 'polypeptide(L)'
;SALIPHAGTGTNACYMEDMSNIDLVEGDEGRMCVNTEWGAFGDDGALEDIRTEFDRELDLGSLNPGKQLFEKMISGLYLGELVRIILLKMAKAGLLFGGEKSSALHTKGKIETRHVAAMEKYPKRLHKVVRRLVPNCDVRFLLSESGSTKGAAMVTAVASRVQAQRKQIDKVLALFQLTREQLEDVRGKMRAEFEYGLKKDTHLTATVKMLPTYVCGMPDGTEKGKFLALDLGGTNFRVLLVKIRSGRRSVRMYNKIFAIPLEIMQGTGEELFDHIVQCIADFLDYMGLKGAQLPLGFTFSFPCRQTSIDKGTLIEWTKGFKATDCEGEDMVDMLREAIKRRNEFDLDIVAVVNDTVGTMMTCGHEDPNCEIGLIAGTGSNMCYMEEMRNIELVEGDEGKMCINTEWGGFGDNGCIDDIRTQYDKKVDEGSLNPGKQRYEKMTSGMYLGEIVRQILIDLTKQGLLFRGQISERLRTRGIFETKFLSQIESDRLALLQVRRILQQLGLDSTCEDSIVVKEVCGAVSRRAAQLCGAGLAAVVEKRREDQGLEYLKITVGVDGTLYKLHPHFSRILQETVKELAPRCDVTLMLSEDGSGKGAALITAVAKRLQQAQKEN
;
A
#
# COMPACT_ATOMS: atom_id res chain seq x y z
N SER A 1 19.10 -23.63 59.03
CA SER A 1 19.11 -24.88 58.22
C SER A 1 19.22 -24.49 56.76
N ALA A 2 20.43 -24.55 56.20
CA ALA A 2 20.72 -24.11 54.83
C ALA A 2 20.19 -25.15 53.83
N LEU A 3 19.21 -24.77 53.00
CA LEU A 3 18.74 -25.56 51.87
C LEU A 3 19.85 -25.68 50.82
N ILE A 4 20.18 -26.92 50.48
CA ILE A 4 21.21 -27.30 49.50
C ILE A 4 20.65 -26.99 48.09
N PRO A 5 21.43 -26.44 47.14
CA PRO A 5 21.01 -26.25 45.76
C PRO A 5 20.83 -27.62 45.11
N HIS A 6 19.59 -28.06 44.94
CA HIS A 6 19.27 -29.28 44.22
C HIS A 6 19.20 -28.96 42.72
N ALA A 7 19.72 -29.87 41.88
CA ALA A 7 19.20 -30.00 40.53
C ALA A 7 17.68 -30.18 40.65
N GLY A 8 16.90 -29.42 39.88
CA GLY A 8 15.44 -29.51 39.92
C GLY A 8 14.95 -30.90 39.52
N THR A 9 13.63 -31.08 39.50
CA THR A 9 13.01 -32.31 38.96
C THR A 9 13.55 -32.63 37.56
N GLY A 10 13.70 -31.61 36.71
CA GLY A 10 14.39 -31.69 35.42
C GLY A 10 15.65 -30.83 35.37
N THR A 11 16.28 -30.79 34.20
CA THR A 11 17.43 -29.92 33.88
C THR A 11 17.25 -29.26 32.52
N ASN A 12 17.39 -27.94 32.48
CA ASN A 12 17.35 -27.17 31.23
C ASN A 12 18.25 -25.93 31.34
N ALA A 13 18.60 -25.34 30.21
CA ALA A 13 19.31 -24.07 30.11
C ALA A 13 18.73 -23.18 29.01
N CYS A 14 18.82 -21.87 29.22
CA CYS A 14 18.58 -20.86 28.21
C CYS A 14 19.70 -19.83 28.22
N TYR A 15 19.87 -19.12 27.10
CA TYR A 15 20.87 -18.07 26.96
C TYR A 15 20.39 -17.03 25.93
N MET A 16 21.02 -15.86 25.93
CA MET A 16 20.76 -14.84 24.90
C MET A 16 21.61 -15.13 23.67
N GLU A 17 20.95 -15.40 22.55
CA GLU A 17 21.57 -15.59 21.23
C GLU A 17 21.32 -14.35 20.37
N ASP A 18 22.26 -14.05 19.47
CA ASP A 18 22.12 -13.00 18.47
C ASP A 18 21.05 -13.39 17.44
N MET A 19 20.13 -12.46 17.15
CA MET A 19 19.01 -12.72 16.24
C MET A 19 19.47 -13.19 14.85
N SER A 20 20.63 -12.73 14.39
CA SER A 20 21.25 -13.15 13.12
C SER A 20 21.59 -14.64 13.05
N ASN A 21 21.62 -15.34 14.18
CA ASN A 21 21.92 -16.77 14.27
C ASN A 21 20.65 -17.64 14.40
N ILE A 22 19.46 -17.03 14.40
CA ILE A 22 18.18 -17.72 14.63
C ILE A 22 17.36 -17.74 13.34
N ASP A 23 17.71 -18.65 12.43
CA ASP A 23 17.10 -18.77 11.09
C ASP A 23 15.56 -18.93 11.09
N LEU A 24 15.00 -19.43 12.19
CA LEU A 24 13.56 -19.67 12.34
C LEU A 24 12.75 -18.42 12.72
N VAL A 25 13.40 -17.29 12.98
CA VAL A 25 12.75 -16.02 13.32
C VAL A 25 13.22 -14.93 12.36
N GLU A 26 12.30 -14.28 11.66
CA GLU A 26 12.65 -13.22 10.72
C GLU A 26 13.14 -11.96 11.46
N GLY A 27 14.38 -11.55 11.18
CA GLY A 27 15.01 -10.35 11.74
C GLY A 27 16.49 -10.56 12.01
N ASP A 28 17.26 -9.48 12.07
CA ASP A 28 18.72 -9.51 12.25
C ASP A 28 19.22 -8.60 13.40
N GLU A 29 18.31 -7.98 14.14
CA GLU A 29 18.66 -6.98 15.16
C GLU A 29 18.48 -7.49 16.58
N GLY A 30 19.50 -7.28 17.42
CA GLY A 30 19.42 -7.56 18.84
C GLY A 30 19.58 -9.04 19.17
N ARG A 31 19.00 -9.44 20.31
CA ARG A 31 19.17 -10.78 20.87
C ARG A 31 17.86 -11.35 21.36
N MET A 32 17.69 -12.67 21.23
CA MET A 32 16.55 -13.40 21.76
C MET A 32 17.03 -14.49 22.72
N CYS A 33 16.25 -14.73 23.78
CA CYS A 33 16.52 -15.84 24.69
C CYS A 33 16.14 -17.16 24.01
N VAL A 34 17.11 -18.04 23.80
CA VAL A 34 16.90 -19.38 23.24
C VAL A 34 16.77 -20.38 24.38
N ASN A 35 15.67 -21.12 24.39
CA ASN A 35 15.51 -22.30 25.22
C ASN A 35 16.14 -23.50 24.51
N THR A 36 17.17 -24.09 25.12
CA THR A 36 17.94 -25.17 24.48
C THR A 36 17.23 -26.51 24.48
N GLU A 37 16.33 -26.73 25.45
CA GLU A 37 15.76 -28.06 25.72
C GLU A 37 16.83 -29.15 25.78
N TRP A 38 17.98 -28.85 26.40
CA TRP A 38 19.16 -29.73 26.36
C TRP A 38 18.96 -31.11 27.01
N GLY A 39 17.82 -31.34 27.67
CA GLY A 39 17.50 -32.61 28.33
C GLY A 39 17.37 -33.74 27.30
N ALA A 40 16.96 -33.41 26.08
CA ALA A 40 16.86 -34.31 24.94
C ALA A 40 18.21 -34.57 24.24
N PHE A 41 19.32 -34.01 24.72
CA PHE A 41 20.63 -34.26 24.13
C PHE A 41 20.95 -35.77 24.17
N GLY A 42 21.32 -36.34 23.03
CA GLY A 42 21.58 -37.77 22.90
C GLY A 42 20.36 -38.65 22.64
N ASP A 43 19.14 -38.09 22.54
CA ASP A 43 17.92 -38.83 22.14
C ASP A 43 18.03 -39.46 20.74
N ASP A 44 18.95 -38.96 19.92
CA ASP A 44 19.33 -39.46 18.59
C ASP A 44 20.44 -40.54 18.63
N GLY A 45 20.92 -40.89 19.83
CA GLY A 45 21.99 -41.86 20.05
C GLY A 45 23.38 -41.23 20.21
N ALA A 46 23.52 -39.90 20.14
CA ALA A 46 24.83 -39.23 20.21
C ALA A 46 25.60 -39.43 21.53
N LEU A 47 24.93 -39.91 22.59
CA LEU A 47 25.52 -40.15 23.92
C LEU A 47 25.60 -41.63 24.30
N GLU A 48 25.39 -42.56 23.37
CA GLU A 48 25.40 -44.00 23.70
C GLU A 48 26.74 -44.52 24.21
N ASP A 49 27.85 -43.85 23.85
CA ASP A 49 29.20 -44.16 24.28
C ASP A 49 29.44 -43.88 25.77
N ILE A 50 28.73 -42.90 26.35
CA ILE A 50 28.82 -42.54 27.77
C ILE A 50 27.69 -43.15 28.61
N ARG A 51 26.58 -43.58 28.00
CA ARG A 51 25.45 -44.21 28.71
C ARG A 51 25.81 -45.62 29.20
N THR A 52 25.56 -45.88 30.46
CA THR A 52 25.76 -47.18 31.10
C THR A 52 24.53 -48.08 30.95
N GLU A 53 24.67 -49.34 31.33
CA GLU A 53 23.52 -50.25 31.45
C GLU A 53 22.47 -49.77 32.47
N PHE A 54 22.88 -49.04 33.51
CA PHE A 54 21.99 -48.49 34.52
C PHE A 54 21.13 -47.36 33.95
N ASP A 55 21.70 -46.52 33.09
CA ASP A 55 20.98 -45.45 32.40
C ASP A 55 19.94 -46.02 31.43
N ARG A 56 20.24 -47.16 30.79
CA ARG A 56 19.30 -47.88 29.92
C ARG A 56 18.17 -48.54 30.72
N GLU A 57 18.48 -49.18 31.85
CA GLU A 57 17.47 -49.76 32.74
C GLU A 57 16.54 -48.69 33.34
N LEU A 58 17.11 -47.55 33.75
CA LEU A 58 16.34 -46.41 34.25
C LEU A 58 15.41 -45.83 33.17
N ASP A 59 15.92 -45.67 31.94
CA ASP A 59 15.17 -45.15 30.80
C ASP A 59 14.00 -46.06 30.41
N LEU A 60 14.24 -47.37 30.28
CA LEU A 60 13.20 -48.37 30.01
C LEU A 60 12.08 -48.36 31.06
N GLY A 61 12.44 -48.13 32.32
CA GLY A 61 11.49 -48.03 33.42
C GLY A 61 10.85 -46.65 33.60
N SER A 62 11.20 -45.65 32.78
CA SER A 62 10.71 -44.27 32.91
C SER A 62 9.35 -44.05 32.25
N LEU A 63 8.74 -42.88 32.47
CA LEU A 63 7.47 -42.50 31.82
C LEU A 63 7.61 -42.19 30.33
N ASN A 64 8.82 -41.88 29.87
CA ASN A 64 9.14 -41.45 28.51
C ASN A 64 10.38 -42.18 27.97
N PRO A 65 10.34 -43.51 27.74
CA PRO A 65 11.49 -44.26 27.26
C PRO A 65 12.05 -43.71 25.94
N GLY A 66 13.39 -43.66 25.81
CA GLY A 66 14.08 -43.15 24.63
C GLY A 66 14.03 -41.63 24.45
N LYS A 67 13.56 -40.90 25.46
CA LYS A 67 13.50 -39.42 25.47
C LYS A 67 14.16 -38.83 26.70
N GLN A 68 14.61 -37.58 26.59
CA GLN A 68 15.25 -36.85 27.69
C GLN A 68 16.46 -37.61 28.27
N LEU A 69 17.26 -38.25 27.41
CA LEU A 69 18.32 -39.17 27.82
C LEU A 69 19.41 -38.48 28.62
N PHE A 70 19.80 -37.25 28.24
CA PHE A 70 20.77 -36.47 29.01
C PHE A 70 20.19 -36.04 30.37
N GLU A 71 18.94 -35.61 30.42
CA GLU A 71 18.27 -35.24 31.67
C GLU A 71 18.23 -36.39 32.68
N LYS A 72 17.94 -37.61 32.20
CA LYS A 72 17.91 -38.84 33.01
C LYS A 72 19.23 -39.16 33.70
N MET A 73 20.36 -38.72 33.14
CA MET A 73 21.67 -38.94 33.75
C MET A 73 22.01 -37.93 34.86
N ILE A 74 21.38 -36.76 34.89
CA ILE A 74 21.86 -35.64 35.74
C ILE A 74 20.80 -34.97 36.62
N SER A 75 19.50 -35.13 36.36
CA SER A 75 18.46 -34.39 37.07
C SER A 75 18.09 -35.00 38.43
N GLY A 76 17.48 -34.17 39.28
CA GLY A 76 17.05 -34.57 40.62
C GLY A 76 15.91 -35.59 40.63
N LEU A 77 15.18 -35.80 39.55
CA LEU A 77 14.15 -36.85 39.50
C LEU A 77 14.77 -38.26 39.39
N TYR A 78 15.91 -38.38 38.70
CA TYR A 78 16.44 -39.67 38.28
C TYR A 78 17.67 -40.13 39.07
N LEU A 79 18.47 -39.21 39.63
CA LEU A 79 19.71 -39.55 40.36
C LEU A 79 19.50 -40.55 41.51
N GLY A 80 18.46 -40.37 42.32
CA GLY A 80 18.16 -41.30 43.41
C GLY A 80 17.79 -42.71 42.91
N GLU A 81 17.01 -42.80 41.83
CA GLU A 81 16.62 -44.07 41.23
C GLU A 81 17.81 -44.76 40.57
N LEU A 82 18.70 -44.00 39.92
CA LEU A 82 19.94 -44.52 39.34
C LEU A 82 20.81 -45.18 40.42
N VAL A 83 20.99 -44.52 41.57
CA VAL A 83 21.69 -45.08 42.73
C VAL A 83 20.99 -46.34 43.25
N ARG A 84 19.65 -46.35 43.33
CA ARG A 84 18.89 -47.54 43.76
C ARG A 84 19.13 -48.73 42.83
N ILE A 85 19.10 -48.53 41.51
CA ILE A 85 19.34 -49.58 40.52
C ILE A 85 20.76 -50.16 40.69
N ILE A 86 21.77 -49.30 40.84
CA ILE A 86 23.17 -49.71 41.07
C ILE A 86 23.28 -50.53 42.36
N LEU A 87 22.76 -50.02 43.48
CA LEU A 87 22.82 -50.71 44.77
C LEU A 87 22.07 -52.05 44.75
N LEU A 88 20.93 -52.11 44.06
CA LEU A 88 20.17 -53.36 43.89
C LEU A 88 20.99 -54.39 43.09
N LYS A 89 21.69 -53.96 42.04
CA LYS A 89 22.54 -54.85 41.25
C LYS A 89 23.78 -55.33 42.03
N MET A 90 24.41 -54.44 42.79
CA MET A 90 25.54 -54.79 43.66
C MET A 90 25.13 -55.75 44.78
N ALA A 91 23.95 -55.54 45.40
CA ALA A 91 23.41 -56.46 46.39
C ALA A 91 23.06 -57.83 45.78
N LYS A 92 22.47 -57.87 44.57
CA LYS A 92 22.24 -59.13 43.82
C LYS A 92 23.53 -59.89 43.53
N ALA A 93 24.63 -59.19 43.30
CA ALA A 93 25.95 -59.78 43.09
C ALA A 93 26.69 -60.15 44.39
N GLY A 94 26.07 -59.95 45.56
CA GLY A 94 26.69 -60.23 46.87
C GLY A 94 27.76 -59.22 47.31
N LEU A 95 27.93 -58.11 46.58
CA LEU A 95 28.95 -57.09 46.84
C LEU A 95 28.57 -56.13 47.98
N LEU A 96 27.27 -56.04 48.30
CA LEU A 96 26.74 -55.20 49.37
C LEU A 96 25.74 -55.98 50.23
N PHE A 97 25.64 -55.58 51.50
CA PHE A 97 24.64 -56.07 52.47
C PHE A 97 24.64 -57.60 52.67
N GLY A 98 25.77 -58.28 52.45
CA GLY A 98 25.85 -59.73 52.56
C GLY A 98 24.96 -60.50 51.58
N GLY A 99 24.51 -59.85 50.49
CA GLY A 99 23.53 -60.39 49.54
C GLY A 99 22.06 -60.24 49.97
N GLU A 100 21.80 -59.70 51.17
CA GLU A 100 20.45 -59.44 51.64
C GLU A 100 19.82 -58.22 50.95
N LYS A 101 18.55 -58.36 50.57
CA LYS A 101 17.80 -57.34 49.83
C LYS A 101 16.62 -56.87 50.68
N SER A 102 16.70 -55.65 51.19
CA SER A 102 15.57 -55.05 51.90
C SER A 102 14.42 -54.76 50.93
N SER A 103 13.19 -54.78 51.43
CA SER A 103 12.00 -54.39 50.67
C SER A 103 12.09 -52.97 50.10
N ALA A 104 12.82 -52.08 50.80
CA ALA A 104 13.08 -50.73 50.35
C ALA A 104 13.94 -50.67 49.07
N LEU A 105 14.92 -51.57 48.92
CA LEU A 105 15.80 -51.59 47.73
C LEU A 105 15.09 -52.09 46.47
N HIS A 106 14.02 -52.88 46.64
CA HIS A 106 13.15 -53.35 45.56
C HIS A 106 12.10 -52.33 45.12
N THR A 107 11.85 -51.29 45.93
CA THR A 107 10.77 -50.33 45.66
C THR A 107 11.33 -49.10 44.94
N LYS A 108 10.87 -48.87 43.70
CA LYS A 108 11.22 -47.70 42.88
C LYS A 108 10.99 -46.39 43.65
N GLY A 109 11.93 -45.46 43.54
CA GLY A 109 11.83 -44.13 44.16
C GLY A 109 12.07 -44.09 45.68
N LYS A 110 12.42 -45.21 46.33
CA LYS A 110 12.76 -45.19 47.78
C LYS A 110 14.06 -44.46 48.10
N ILE A 111 15.01 -44.45 47.17
CA ILE A 111 16.18 -43.59 47.27
C ILE A 111 15.90 -42.34 46.47
N GLU A 112 15.63 -41.24 47.17
CA GLU A 112 15.43 -39.93 46.59
C GLU A 112 16.75 -39.15 46.47
N THR A 113 16.78 -38.15 45.60
CA THR A 113 17.95 -37.29 45.40
C THR A 113 18.37 -36.54 46.67
N ARG A 114 17.46 -36.27 47.60
CA ARG A 114 17.83 -35.70 48.92
C ARG A 114 18.79 -36.62 49.70
N HIS A 115 18.64 -37.94 49.56
CA HIS A 115 19.53 -38.91 50.21
C HIS A 115 20.91 -38.91 49.55
N VAL A 116 20.95 -38.83 48.22
CA VAL A 116 22.20 -38.73 47.44
C VAL A 116 22.92 -37.41 47.75
N ALA A 117 22.19 -36.29 47.77
CA ALA A 117 22.72 -34.97 48.03
C ALA A 117 23.20 -34.78 49.48
N ALA A 118 22.61 -35.48 50.46
CA ALA A 118 23.11 -35.46 51.84
C ALA A 118 24.51 -36.08 51.96
N MET A 119 24.87 -36.98 51.04
CA MET A 119 26.18 -37.65 51.00
C MET A 119 27.20 -36.89 50.14
N GLU A 120 26.80 -35.89 49.34
CA GLU A 120 27.68 -35.17 48.41
C GLU A 120 27.57 -33.63 48.44
N LYS A 121 28.71 -32.93 48.28
CA LYS A 121 28.78 -31.45 48.14
C LYS A 121 28.61 -30.99 46.67
N TYR A 122 27.46 -31.29 46.06
CA TYR A 122 27.19 -31.13 44.61
C TYR A 122 27.49 -29.72 44.02
N PRO A 123 27.03 -28.58 44.59
CA PRO A 123 27.19 -27.26 43.95
C PRO A 123 28.64 -26.78 43.88
N LYS A 124 29.46 -27.13 44.89
CA LYS A 124 30.87 -26.74 44.93
C LYS A 124 31.68 -27.48 43.86
N ARG A 125 31.29 -28.70 43.50
CA ARG A 125 31.92 -29.48 42.43
C ARG A 125 31.55 -28.92 41.05
N LEU A 126 30.25 -28.64 40.81
CA LEU A 126 29.80 -28.08 39.53
C LEU A 126 30.53 -26.77 39.18
N HIS A 127 30.55 -25.80 40.10
CA HIS A 127 31.22 -24.51 39.84
C HIS A 127 32.72 -24.69 39.55
N LYS A 128 33.38 -25.63 40.24
CA LYS A 128 34.81 -25.92 40.03
C LYS A 128 35.06 -26.56 38.67
N VAL A 129 34.21 -27.52 38.26
CA VAL A 129 34.31 -28.20 36.97
C VAL A 129 34.08 -27.21 35.83
N VAL A 130 33.03 -26.39 35.89
CA VAL A 130 32.75 -25.38 34.84
C VAL A 130 33.95 -24.45 34.66
N ARG A 131 34.46 -23.83 35.74
CA ARG A 131 35.62 -22.91 35.64
C ARG A 131 36.89 -23.58 35.12
N ARG A 132 37.05 -24.89 35.35
CA ARG A 132 38.18 -25.65 34.81
C ARG A 132 38.01 -25.97 33.32
N LEU A 133 36.79 -26.26 32.87
CA LEU A 133 36.50 -26.58 31.47
C LEU A 133 36.47 -25.34 30.57
N VAL A 134 36.11 -24.18 31.12
CA VAL A 134 36.12 -22.89 30.41
C VAL A 134 37.05 -21.88 31.09
N PRO A 135 38.37 -22.08 31.05
CA PRO A 135 39.34 -21.29 31.83
C PRO A 135 39.42 -19.82 31.41
N ASN A 136 38.98 -19.50 30.18
CA ASN A 136 38.98 -18.15 29.63
C ASN A 136 37.70 -17.36 29.96
N CYS A 137 36.77 -17.96 30.72
CA CYS A 137 35.50 -17.35 31.07
C CYS A 137 35.44 -17.07 32.58
N ASP A 138 35.20 -15.81 32.96
CA ASP A 138 34.88 -15.48 34.36
C ASP A 138 33.38 -15.68 34.61
N VAL A 139 33.04 -16.78 35.28
CA VAL A 139 31.65 -17.19 35.51
C VAL A 139 31.20 -16.94 36.95
N ARG A 140 30.21 -16.06 37.09
CA ARG A 140 29.49 -15.81 38.35
C ARG A 140 28.16 -16.58 38.37
N PHE A 141 28.00 -17.45 39.36
CA PHE A 141 26.75 -18.17 39.61
C PHE A 141 25.90 -17.38 40.62
N LEU A 142 24.68 -17.04 40.22
CA LEU A 142 23.69 -16.36 41.07
C LEU A 142 22.48 -17.29 41.28
N LEU A 143 22.11 -17.50 42.55
CA LEU A 143 20.95 -18.30 42.90
C LEU A 143 19.69 -17.43 42.86
N SER A 144 18.62 -17.91 42.23
CA SER A 144 17.31 -17.24 42.29
C SER A 144 16.57 -17.63 43.57
N GLU A 145 16.62 -16.77 44.59
CA GLU A 145 15.97 -17.01 45.89
C GLU A 145 14.44 -17.06 45.80
N SER A 146 13.85 -16.32 44.86
CA SER A 146 12.40 -16.24 44.63
C SER A 146 11.89 -17.23 43.57
N GLY A 147 12.73 -18.13 43.07
CA GLY A 147 12.38 -19.02 41.96
C GLY A 147 12.14 -18.25 40.64
N SER A 148 11.30 -18.79 39.76
CA SER A 148 11.03 -18.24 38.41
C SER A 148 9.95 -17.14 38.38
N THR A 149 9.18 -16.97 39.45
CA THR A 149 7.99 -16.12 39.47
C THR A 149 8.31 -14.64 39.24
N LYS A 150 9.39 -14.12 39.84
CA LYS A 150 9.83 -12.74 39.62
C LYS A 150 10.22 -12.50 38.15
N GLY A 151 10.93 -13.44 37.53
CA GLY A 151 11.30 -13.37 36.11
C GLY A 151 10.07 -13.40 35.21
N ALA A 152 9.14 -14.32 35.48
CA ALA A 152 7.87 -14.41 34.75
C ALA A 152 7.07 -13.10 34.85
N ALA A 153 6.98 -12.49 36.04
CA ALA A 153 6.31 -11.20 36.22
C ALA A 153 6.93 -10.08 35.38
N MET A 154 8.26 -10.04 35.25
CA MET A 154 8.94 -9.04 34.40
C MET A 154 8.63 -9.26 32.91
N VAL A 155 8.63 -10.50 32.44
CA VAL A 155 8.23 -10.84 31.06
C VAL A 155 6.78 -10.44 30.80
N THR A 156 5.87 -10.78 31.72
CA THR A 156 4.46 -10.40 31.64
C THR A 156 4.28 -8.88 31.61
N ALA A 157 5.05 -8.12 32.39
CA ALA A 157 4.98 -6.66 32.38
C ALA A 157 5.37 -6.07 31.00
N VAL A 158 6.43 -6.59 30.37
CA VAL A 158 6.84 -6.18 29.02
C VAL A 158 5.79 -6.60 27.98
N ALA A 159 5.32 -7.84 28.02
CA ALA A 159 4.29 -8.33 27.09
C ALA A 159 3.00 -7.51 27.20
N SER A 160 2.57 -7.17 28.41
CA SER A 160 1.40 -6.31 28.65
C SER A 160 1.58 -4.91 28.06
N ARG A 161 2.78 -4.33 28.19
CA ARG A 161 3.11 -3.04 27.57
C ARG A 161 3.06 -3.11 26.04
N VAL A 162 3.70 -4.12 25.42
CA VAL A 162 3.69 -4.32 23.97
C VAL A 162 2.26 -4.54 23.45
N GLN A 163 1.46 -5.33 24.15
CA GLN A 163 0.05 -5.53 23.80
C GLN A 163 -0.76 -4.23 23.89
N ALA A 164 -0.50 -3.39 24.89
CA ALA A 164 -1.14 -2.08 25.02
C ALA A 164 -0.74 -1.12 23.89
N GLN A 165 0.55 -1.11 23.52
CA GLN A 165 1.06 -0.35 22.37
C GLN A 165 0.41 -0.83 21.07
N ARG A 166 0.33 -2.15 20.85
CA ARG A 166 -0.34 -2.71 19.67
C ARG A 166 -1.80 -2.30 19.58
N LYS A 167 -2.54 -2.33 20.69
CA LYS A 167 -3.93 -1.84 20.74
C LYS A 167 -4.06 -0.36 20.37
N GLN A 168 -3.05 0.48 20.63
CA GLN A 168 -3.06 1.89 20.21
C GLN A 168 -2.87 2.02 18.70
N ILE A 169 -1.94 1.25 18.12
CA ILE A 169 -1.73 1.18 16.67
C ILE A 169 -3.01 0.69 15.98
N ASP A 170 -3.59 -0.41 16.44
CA ASP A 170 -4.81 -0.99 15.85
C ASP A 170 -5.99 0.01 15.89
N LYS A 171 -6.10 0.83 16.95
CA LYS A 171 -7.11 1.90 17.01
C LYS A 171 -6.93 2.96 15.95
N VAL A 172 -5.68 3.33 15.63
CA VAL A 172 -5.39 4.29 14.55
C VAL A 172 -5.73 3.66 13.19
N LEU A 173 -5.32 2.41 12.96
CA LEU A 173 -5.61 1.70 11.72
C LEU A 173 -7.12 1.46 11.51
N ALA A 174 -7.87 1.23 12.58
CA ALA A 174 -9.33 1.06 12.52
C ALA A 174 -10.07 2.28 11.97
N LEU A 175 -9.52 3.50 12.09
CA LEU A 175 -10.11 4.72 11.51
C LEU A 175 -10.17 4.69 9.98
N PHE A 176 -9.37 3.82 9.34
CA PHE A 176 -9.31 3.68 7.89
C PHE A 176 -10.12 2.49 7.36
N GLN A 177 -10.70 1.68 8.26
CA GLN A 177 -11.52 0.55 7.86
C GLN A 177 -12.94 1.03 7.56
N LEU A 178 -13.34 0.92 6.29
CA LEU A 178 -14.70 1.23 5.87
C LEU A 178 -15.54 -0.04 5.88
N THR A 179 -16.70 0.03 6.52
CA THR A 179 -17.71 -1.03 6.44
C THR A 179 -18.39 -1.00 5.08
N ARG A 180 -19.03 -2.12 4.72
CA ARG A 180 -19.86 -2.19 3.51
C ARG A 180 -20.95 -1.10 3.50
N GLU A 181 -21.61 -0.89 4.63
CA GLU A 181 -22.67 0.13 4.76
C GLU A 181 -22.13 1.53 4.50
N GLN A 182 -20.95 1.88 5.02
CA GLN A 182 -20.30 3.15 4.73
C GLN A 182 -19.96 3.30 3.24
N LEU A 183 -19.53 2.22 2.58
CA LEU A 183 -19.25 2.24 1.15
C LEU A 183 -20.53 2.39 0.29
N GLU A 184 -21.63 1.75 0.70
CA GLU A 184 -22.95 1.90 0.07
C GLU A 184 -23.49 3.32 0.23
N ASP A 185 -23.29 3.94 1.40
CA ASP A 185 -23.62 5.34 1.67
C ASP A 185 -22.77 6.30 0.82
N VAL A 186 -21.44 6.10 0.74
CA VAL A 186 -20.55 6.86 -0.14
C VAL A 186 -21.03 6.77 -1.60
N ARG A 187 -21.35 5.57 -2.09
CA ARG A 187 -21.91 5.37 -3.44
C ARG A 187 -23.22 6.16 -3.63
N GLY A 188 -24.11 6.11 -2.65
CA GLY A 188 -25.39 6.83 -2.68
C GLY A 188 -25.22 8.35 -2.71
N LYS A 189 -24.37 8.90 -1.84
CA LYS A 189 -24.02 10.33 -1.79
C LYS A 189 -23.34 10.78 -3.09
N MET A 190 -22.40 10.00 -3.63
CA MET A 190 -21.77 10.29 -4.92
C MET A 190 -22.80 10.33 -6.05
N ARG A 191 -23.73 9.38 -6.09
CA ARG A 191 -24.82 9.39 -7.08
C ARG A 191 -25.66 10.67 -6.99
N ALA A 192 -26.02 11.09 -5.78
CA ALA A 192 -26.79 12.30 -5.57
C ALA A 192 -26.03 13.56 -6.05
N GLU A 193 -24.72 13.65 -5.79
CA GLU A 193 -23.88 14.77 -6.26
C GLU A 193 -23.73 14.79 -7.79
N PHE A 194 -23.73 13.64 -8.47
CA PHE A 194 -23.80 13.60 -9.94
C PHE A 194 -25.08 14.22 -10.48
N GLU A 195 -26.25 13.84 -9.93
CA GLU A 195 -27.53 14.44 -10.32
C GLU A 195 -27.55 15.95 -10.02
N TYR A 196 -26.97 16.34 -8.89
CA TYR A 196 -26.89 17.74 -8.47
C TYR A 196 -25.98 18.58 -9.40
N GLY A 197 -24.89 18.00 -9.91
CA GLY A 197 -24.00 18.66 -10.85
C GLY A 197 -24.54 18.77 -12.27
N LEU A 198 -25.40 17.84 -12.70
CA LEU A 198 -26.00 17.83 -14.05
C LEU A 198 -27.17 18.80 -14.22
N LYS A 199 -27.87 19.13 -13.12
CA LYS A 199 -29.04 20.01 -13.14
C LYS A 199 -28.67 21.49 -13.17
N LYS A 200 -29.37 22.27 -13.99
CA LYS A 200 -29.09 23.68 -14.22
C LYS A 200 -29.22 24.53 -12.95
N ASP A 201 -30.25 24.25 -12.15
CA ASP A 201 -30.56 25.01 -10.94
C ASP A 201 -29.54 24.81 -9.80
N THR A 202 -28.85 23.66 -9.78
CA THR A 202 -27.97 23.25 -8.68
C THR A 202 -26.49 23.22 -9.05
N HIS A 203 -26.16 23.23 -10.34
CA HIS A 203 -24.79 23.13 -10.86
C HIS A 203 -23.82 24.17 -10.28
N LEU A 204 -24.26 25.42 -10.11
CA LEU A 204 -23.40 26.50 -9.62
C LEU A 204 -22.84 26.22 -8.21
N THR A 205 -23.63 25.58 -7.35
CA THR A 205 -23.25 25.23 -5.97
C THR A 205 -22.78 23.79 -5.82
N ALA A 206 -22.88 22.97 -6.87
CA ALA A 206 -22.43 21.58 -6.85
C ALA A 206 -20.92 21.47 -6.62
N THR A 207 -20.50 20.48 -5.85
CA THR A 207 -19.08 20.21 -5.59
C THR A 207 -18.48 19.25 -6.61
N VAL A 208 -19.28 18.27 -7.05
CA VAL A 208 -19.00 17.47 -8.25
C VAL A 208 -19.58 18.19 -9.45
N LYS A 209 -18.70 18.68 -10.35
CA LYS A 209 -19.09 19.68 -11.35
C LYS A 209 -19.82 19.13 -12.56
N MET A 210 -19.59 17.88 -12.94
CA MET A 210 -20.26 17.24 -14.09
C MET A 210 -20.15 18.09 -15.38
N LEU A 211 -18.91 18.43 -15.74
CA LEU A 211 -18.59 19.36 -16.82
C LEU A 211 -18.82 18.72 -18.20
N PRO A 212 -19.62 19.36 -19.08
CA PRO A 212 -19.75 18.95 -20.48
C PRO A 212 -18.43 19.05 -21.24
N THR A 213 -18.08 18.00 -21.98
CA THR A 213 -16.81 17.94 -22.74
C THR A 213 -16.95 18.20 -24.23
N TYR A 214 -18.20 18.27 -24.74
CA TYR A 214 -18.52 18.36 -26.16
C TYR A 214 -18.01 17.17 -27.01
N VAL A 215 -17.61 16.06 -26.38
CA VAL A 215 -17.33 14.79 -27.06
C VAL A 215 -18.60 13.97 -27.10
N CYS A 216 -19.30 13.99 -28.24
CA CYS A 216 -20.61 13.35 -28.41
C CYS A 216 -20.57 11.94 -29.03
N GLY A 217 -19.38 11.38 -29.27
CA GLY A 217 -19.25 10.08 -29.92
C GLY A 217 -17.94 9.38 -29.60
N MET A 218 -18.03 8.06 -29.44
CA MET A 218 -16.87 7.16 -29.30
C MET A 218 -16.19 6.92 -30.66
N PRO A 219 -14.92 6.45 -30.68
CA PRO A 219 -14.28 6.06 -31.93
C PRO A 219 -15.07 4.92 -32.60
N ASP A 220 -15.30 5.05 -33.91
CA ASP A 220 -16.07 4.06 -34.70
C ASP A 220 -15.20 3.25 -35.68
N GLY A 221 -13.90 3.56 -35.75
CA GLY A 221 -12.93 2.90 -36.61
C GLY A 221 -12.76 3.55 -37.98
N THR A 222 -13.52 4.60 -38.28
CA THR A 222 -13.37 5.40 -39.52
C THR A 222 -12.29 6.47 -39.41
N GLU A 223 -11.77 6.71 -38.19
CA GLU A 223 -10.75 7.72 -37.93
C GLU A 223 -9.46 7.45 -38.74
N LYS A 224 -8.92 8.50 -39.35
CA LYS A 224 -7.67 8.43 -40.13
C LYS A 224 -6.98 9.78 -40.17
N GLY A 225 -5.65 9.80 -40.16
CA GLY A 225 -4.87 11.02 -40.28
C GLY A 225 -3.59 11.04 -39.46
N LYS A 226 -2.95 12.21 -39.42
CA LYS A 226 -1.82 12.52 -38.54
C LYS A 226 -2.26 13.65 -37.62
N PHE A 227 -2.08 13.45 -36.33
CA PHE A 227 -2.53 14.36 -35.29
C PHE A 227 -1.39 14.63 -34.33
N LEU A 228 -1.28 15.87 -33.87
CA LEU A 228 -0.50 16.19 -32.68
C LEU A 228 -1.39 16.03 -31.45
N ALA A 229 -0.81 15.59 -30.36
CA ALA A 229 -1.46 15.61 -29.06
C ALA A 229 -0.52 16.19 -28.01
N LEU A 230 -1.06 17.01 -27.12
CA LEU A 230 -0.37 17.50 -25.93
C LEU A 230 -0.96 16.81 -24.71
N ASP A 231 -0.13 16.45 -23.75
CA ASP A 231 -0.56 15.83 -22.50
C ASP A 231 0.04 16.58 -21.31
N LEU A 232 -0.78 17.44 -20.71
CA LEU A 232 -0.43 18.28 -19.57
C LEU A 232 -1.36 17.98 -18.38
N GLY A 233 -0.81 17.33 -17.37
CA GLY A 233 -1.56 17.04 -16.13
C GLY A 233 -0.72 16.80 -14.89
N GLY A 234 0.60 16.71 -15.02
CA GLY A 234 1.55 16.52 -13.92
C GLY A 234 2.91 17.13 -14.28
N THR A 235 3.98 16.68 -13.62
CA THR A 235 5.34 17.19 -13.85
C THR A 235 5.95 16.78 -15.19
N ASN A 236 5.40 15.73 -15.81
CA ASN A 236 5.83 15.22 -17.11
C ASN A 236 4.85 15.67 -18.19
N PHE A 237 5.22 16.70 -18.93
CA PHE A 237 4.51 17.12 -20.13
C PHE A 237 4.90 16.23 -21.31
N ARG A 238 3.96 15.85 -22.16
CA ARG A 238 4.26 15.06 -23.36
C ARG A 238 3.74 15.74 -24.61
N VAL A 239 4.56 15.73 -25.64
CA VAL A 239 4.15 16.06 -27.01
C VAL A 239 4.17 14.78 -27.82
N LEU A 240 3.07 14.50 -28.52
CA LEU A 240 2.88 13.27 -29.27
C LEU A 240 2.53 13.56 -30.73
N LEU A 241 3.01 12.70 -31.62
CA LEU A 241 2.53 12.55 -32.99
C LEU A 241 1.84 11.19 -33.09
N VAL A 242 0.54 11.22 -33.38
CA VAL A 242 -0.30 10.03 -33.55
C VAL A 242 -0.68 9.89 -35.02
N LYS A 243 -0.33 8.75 -35.61
CA LYS A 243 -0.68 8.40 -36.99
C LYS A 243 -1.73 7.30 -36.95
N ILE A 244 -2.95 7.64 -37.32
CA ILE A 244 -4.09 6.73 -37.35
C ILE A 244 -4.31 6.35 -38.82
N ARG A 245 -4.24 5.05 -39.12
CA ARG A 245 -4.70 4.51 -40.41
C ARG A 245 -6.06 3.84 -40.20
N SER A 246 -6.85 3.75 -41.28
CA SER A 246 -8.16 3.11 -41.23
C SER A 246 -8.02 1.62 -40.86
N GLY A 247 -8.80 1.17 -39.87
CA GLY A 247 -8.81 -0.20 -39.34
C GLY A 247 -8.31 -0.32 -37.90
N ARG A 248 -8.93 -1.22 -37.13
CA ARG A 248 -8.83 -1.39 -35.65
C ARG A 248 -7.43 -1.60 -35.03
N ARG A 249 -6.35 -1.72 -35.82
CA ARG A 249 -5.00 -2.06 -35.31
C ARG A 249 -3.86 -1.29 -35.99
N SER A 250 -4.08 -0.03 -36.35
CA SER A 250 -3.09 0.71 -37.14
C SER A 250 -2.80 2.14 -36.64
N VAL A 251 -2.73 2.29 -35.30
CA VAL A 251 -2.22 3.51 -34.66
C VAL A 251 -0.72 3.38 -34.43
N ARG A 252 0.06 4.37 -34.90
CA ARG A 252 1.48 4.52 -34.54
C ARG A 252 1.67 5.81 -33.79
N MET A 253 2.32 5.74 -32.63
CA MET A 253 2.60 6.91 -31.82
C MET A 253 4.10 7.16 -31.69
N TYR A 254 4.45 8.43 -31.64
CA TYR A 254 5.78 8.93 -31.29
C TYR A 254 5.57 9.99 -30.22
N ASN A 255 6.33 9.97 -29.15
CA ASN A 255 6.22 10.96 -28.09
C ASN A 255 7.59 11.38 -27.57
N LYS A 256 7.63 12.56 -26.95
CA LYS A 256 8.76 13.02 -26.16
C LYS A 256 8.23 13.61 -24.87
N ILE A 257 8.90 13.25 -23.76
CA ILE A 257 8.58 13.74 -22.43
C ILE A 257 9.46 14.95 -22.14
N PHE A 258 8.84 16.00 -21.60
CA PHE A 258 9.49 17.23 -21.17
C PHE A 258 9.15 17.46 -19.70
N ALA A 259 10.16 17.80 -18.90
CA ALA A 259 9.93 18.22 -17.52
C ALA A 259 9.39 19.65 -17.51
N ILE A 260 8.45 19.92 -16.61
CA ILE A 260 8.07 21.29 -16.25
C ILE A 260 8.68 21.58 -14.88
N PRO A 261 9.65 22.51 -14.78
CA PRO A 261 10.22 22.92 -13.51
C PRO A 261 9.15 23.48 -12.56
N LEU A 262 9.33 23.33 -11.25
CA LEU A 262 8.35 23.77 -10.26
C LEU A 262 8.12 25.28 -10.32
N GLU A 263 9.19 26.04 -10.54
CA GLU A 263 9.20 27.47 -10.77
C GLU A 263 8.35 27.90 -11.98
N ILE A 264 8.20 27.04 -13.00
CA ILE A 264 7.31 27.29 -14.14
C ILE A 264 5.87 26.86 -13.81
N MET A 265 5.68 25.73 -13.12
CA MET A 265 4.34 25.26 -12.68
C MET A 265 3.63 26.24 -11.74
N GLN A 266 4.41 27.06 -11.01
CA GLN A 266 3.95 28.04 -10.03
C GLN A 266 4.36 29.47 -10.39
N GLY A 267 4.83 29.70 -11.62
CA GLY A 267 5.22 31.00 -12.15
C GLY A 267 4.02 31.76 -12.72
N THR A 268 4.22 32.45 -13.84
CA THR A 268 3.13 33.10 -14.58
C THR A 268 2.55 32.18 -15.66
N GLY A 269 1.31 32.44 -16.05
CA GLY A 269 0.68 31.75 -17.17
C GLY A 269 1.45 31.96 -18.48
N GLU A 270 1.99 33.16 -18.70
CA GLU A 270 2.84 33.45 -19.86
C GLU A 270 4.06 32.53 -19.92
N GLU A 271 4.83 32.42 -18.82
CA GLU A 271 6.01 31.54 -18.73
C GLU A 271 5.66 30.06 -18.92
N LEU A 272 4.53 29.60 -18.36
CA LEU A 272 4.07 28.22 -18.51
C LEU A 272 3.76 27.88 -19.97
N PHE A 273 2.97 28.72 -20.64
CA PHE A 273 2.58 28.47 -22.03
C PHE A 273 3.73 28.70 -23.01
N ASP A 274 4.65 29.61 -22.73
CA ASP A 274 5.89 29.78 -23.50
C ASP A 274 6.78 28.54 -23.38
N HIS A 275 6.90 27.93 -22.18
CA HIS A 275 7.61 26.67 -22.00
C HIS A 275 6.94 25.50 -22.75
N ILE A 276 5.60 25.43 -22.74
CA ILE A 276 4.85 24.43 -23.52
C ILE A 276 5.15 24.58 -25.01
N VAL A 277 5.07 25.80 -25.53
CA VAL A 277 5.39 26.10 -26.93
C VAL A 277 6.86 25.81 -27.23
N GLN A 278 7.78 26.04 -26.29
CA GLN A 278 9.19 25.62 -26.37
C GLN A 278 9.30 24.13 -26.70
N CYS A 279 8.68 23.32 -25.85
CA CYS A 279 8.67 21.86 -25.97
C CYS A 279 8.04 21.38 -27.29
N ILE A 280 6.99 22.05 -27.77
CA ILE A 280 6.33 21.71 -29.04
C ILE A 280 7.30 21.91 -30.21
N ALA A 281 8.00 23.04 -30.32
CA ALA A 281 8.96 23.21 -31.41
C ALA A 281 10.10 22.19 -31.36
N ASP A 282 10.64 21.93 -30.17
CA ASP A 282 11.70 20.94 -30.00
C ASP A 282 11.25 19.54 -30.46
N PHE A 283 9.97 19.21 -30.28
CA PHE A 283 9.39 17.97 -30.77
C PHE A 283 9.16 17.98 -32.28
N LEU A 284 8.66 19.09 -32.84
CA LEU A 284 8.47 19.24 -34.29
C LEU A 284 9.81 19.13 -35.04
N ASP A 285 10.87 19.72 -34.49
CA ASP A 285 12.24 19.60 -34.98
C ASP A 285 12.72 18.16 -34.95
N TYR A 286 12.59 17.52 -33.79
CA TYR A 286 12.96 16.13 -33.58
C TYR A 286 12.27 15.17 -34.57
N MET A 287 11.00 15.44 -34.89
CA MET A 287 10.21 14.62 -35.82
C MET A 287 10.38 15.02 -37.29
N GLY A 288 11.11 16.09 -37.61
CA GLY A 288 11.26 16.61 -38.97
C GLY A 288 9.95 17.14 -39.56
N LEU A 289 9.12 17.81 -38.73
CA LEU A 289 7.78 18.29 -39.07
C LEU A 289 7.65 19.82 -39.08
N LYS A 290 8.78 20.55 -39.10
CA LYS A 290 8.77 22.02 -39.26
C LYS A 290 7.97 22.42 -40.50
N GLY A 291 7.02 23.33 -40.33
CA GLY A 291 6.14 23.86 -41.38
C GLY A 291 4.90 23.02 -41.71
N ALA A 292 4.68 21.88 -41.06
CA ALA A 292 3.44 21.11 -41.24
C ALA A 292 2.32 21.65 -40.35
N GLN A 293 1.22 22.12 -40.95
CA GLN A 293 -0.01 22.41 -40.22
C GLN A 293 -0.72 21.09 -39.88
N LEU A 294 -0.61 20.66 -38.63
CA LEU A 294 -1.23 19.45 -38.12
C LEU A 294 -2.36 19.78 -37.14
N PRO A 295 -3.49 19.06 -37.20
CA PRO A 295 -4.53 19.17 -36.19
C PRO A 295 -4.00 18.68 -34.83
N LEU A 296 -4.30 19.43 -33.79
CA LEU A 296 -3.83 19.23 -32.44
C LEU A 296 -4.99 19.02 -31.47
N GLY A 297 -4.90 17.96 -30.66
CA GLY A 297 -5.69 17.76 -29.46
C GLY A 297 -4.89 18.10 -28.21
N PHE A 298 -5.43 18.97 -27.37
CA PHE A 298 -4.77 19.40 -26.14
C PHE A 298 -5.40 18.69 -24.94
N THR A 299 -4.77 17.62 -24.45
CA THR A 299 -5.11 17.05 -23.14
C THR A 299 -4.61 17.98 -22.04
N PHE A 300 -5.56 18.59 -21.34
CA PHE A 300 -5.34 19.49 -20.23
C PHE A 300 -6.12 18.96 -19.01
N SER A 301 -5.41 18.29 -18.11
CA SER A 301 -6.00 17.53 -17.00
C SER A 301 -6.42 18.40 -15.81
N PHE A 302 -7.18 19.47 -16.05
CA PHE A 302 -7.68 20.36 -15.01
C PHE A 302 -9.16 20.67 -15.25
N PRO A 303 -9.89 21.12 -14.21
CA PRO A 303 -11.29 21.51 -14.36
C PRO A 303 -11.42 22.67 -15.35
N CYS A 304 -11.99 22.39 -16.53
CA CYS A 304 -12.27 23.40 -17.55
C CYS A 304 -13.76 23.51 -17.82
N ARG A 305 -14.28 24.74 -17.77
CA ARG A 305 -15.61 25.02 -18.30
C ARG A 305 -15.51 25.16 -19.81
N GLN A 306 -16.03 24.18 -20.54
CA GLN A 306 -16.05 24.21 -22.00
C GLN A 306 -17.35 24.85 -22.49
N THR A 307 -17.24 25.62 -23.57
CA THR A 307 -18.41 26.12 -24.35
C THR A 307 -18.47 25.48 -25.73
N SER A 308 -17.36 24.88 -26.17
CA SER A 308 -17.21 24.08 -27.38
C SER A 308 -16.02 23.13 -27.20
N ILE A 309 -15.84 22.18 -28.10
CA ILE A 309 -14.74 21.21 -28.02
C ILE A 309 -13.34 21.86 -28.06
N ASP A 310 -13.22 23.04 -28.69
CA ASP A 310 -11.99 23.81 -28.89
C ASP A 310 -11.87 25.05 -27.97
N LYS A 311 -12.73 25.16 -26.95
CA LYS A 311 -12.70 26.23 -25.95
C LYS A 311 -12.84 25.68 -24.55
N GLY A 312 -12.02 26.16 -23.63
CA GLY A 312 -11.95 25.64 -22.28
C GLY A 312 -11.37 26.66 -21.32
N THR A 313 -12.25 27.27 -20.53
CA THR A 313 -11.86 28.21 -19.48
C THR A 313 -11.43 27.45 -18.24
N LEU A 314 -10.20 27.65 -17.76
CA LEU A 314 -9.74 27.04 -16.52
C LEU A 314 -10.59 27.56 -15.34
N ILE A 315 -11.17 26.66 -14.55
CA ILE A 315 -11.98 27.01 -13.40
C ILE A 315 -11.09 27.29 -12.19
N GLU A 316 -10.27 26.32 -11.82
CA GLU A 316 -9.32 26.41 -10.71
C GLU A 316 -8.17 25.42 -10.91
N TRP A 317 -6.98 25.78 -10.44
CA TRP A 317 -5.85 24.87 -10.43
C TRP A 317 -6.03 23.74 -9.40
N THR A 318 -5.59 22.55 -9.78
CA THR A 318 -5.54 21.38 -8.91
C THR A 318 -4.14 20.78 -8.87
N LYS A 319 -3.94 19.79 -8.00
CA LYS A 319 -2.66 19.08 -7.82
C LYS A 319 -1.53 20.04 -7.40
N GLY A 320 -0.48 20.16 -8.20
CA GLY A 320 0.73 20.95 -7.89
C GLY A 320 0.90 22.24 -8.69
N PHE A 321 -0.02 22.55 -9.62
CA PHE A 321 0.04 23.75 -10.45
C PHE A 321 -0.56 24.95 -9.73
N LYS A 322 0.00 26.14 -9.99
CA LYS A 322 -0.49 27.41 -9.44
C LYS A 322 -0.03 28.62 -10.27
N ALA A 323 0.11 28.46 -11.59
CA ALA A 323 0.54 29.55 -12.44
C ALA A 323 -0.48 30.71 -12.40
N THR A 324 -0.02 31.93 -12.22
CA THR A 324 -0.89 33.12 -12.14
C THR A 324 -1.49 33.46 -13.50
N ASP A 325 -2.58 34.21 -13.52
CA ASP A 325 -3.19 34.73 -14.76
C ASP A 325 -3.65 33.61 -15.73
N CYS A 326 -3.99 32.43 -15.19
CA CYS A 326 -4.59 31.32 -15.91
C CYS A 326 -6.05 31.05 -15.53
N GLU A 327 -6.40 31.15 -14.24
CA GLU A 327 -7.77 30.86 -13.78
C GLU A 327 -8.74 31.91 -14.33
N GLY A 328 -9.82 31.45 -14.98
CA GLY A 328 -10.76 32.32 -15.69
C GLY A 328 -10.39 32.61 -17.15
N GLU A 329 -9.20 32.24 -17.60
CA GLU A 329 -8.75 32.40 -18.99
C GLU A 329 -9.02 31.15 -19.83
N ASP A 330 -9.15 31.32 -21.15
CA ASP A 330 -9.29 30.21 -22.08
C ASP A 330 -7.92 29.60 -22.43
N MET A 331 -7.74 28.32 -22.12
CA MET A 331 -6.46 27.62 -22.26
C MET A 331 -6.02 27.45 -23.72
N VAL A 332 -6.97 27.42 -24.66
CA VAL A 332 -6.67 27.35 -26.09
C VAL A 332 -6.20 28.71 -26.57
N ASP A 333 -6.84 29.80 -26.14
CA ASP A 333 -6.41 31.15 -26.49
C ASP A 333 -5.04 31.49 -25.87
N MET A 334 -4.77 31.10 -24.62
CA MET A 334 -3.44 31.23 -24.02
C MET A 334 -2.36 30.50 -24.82
N LEU A 335 -2.64 29.28 -25.29
CA LEU A 335 -1.73 28.52 -26.14
C LEU A 335 -1.55 29.18 -27.51
N ARG A 336 -2.62 29.70 -28.12
CA ARG A 336 -2.54 30.45 -29.39
C ARG A 336 -1.67 31.69 -29.26
N GLU A 337 -1.81 32.46 -28.18
CA GLU A 337 -0.99 33.64 -27.95
C GLU A 337 0.49 33.29 -27.75
N ALA A 338 0.80 32.21 -27.04
CA ALA A 338 2.18 31.73 -26.91
C ALA A 338 2.79 31.29 -28.26
N ILE A 339 2.01 30.61 -29.10
CA ILE A 339 2.44 30.22 -30.46
C ILE A 339 2.72 31.48 -31.30
N LYS A 340 1.84 32.50 -31.24
CA LYS A 340 2.02 33.77 -31.94
C LYS A 340 3.25 34.54 -31.45
N ARG A 341 3.49 34.62 -30.14
CA ARG A 341 4.67 35.26 -29.56
C ARG A 341 5.97 34.67 -30.11
N ARG A 342 6.00 33.35 -30.28
CA ARG A 342 7.17 32.65 -30.82
C ARG A 342 7.35 32.82 -32.33
N ASN A 343 6.26 32.88 -33.09
CA ASN A 343 6.27 33.15 -34.53
C ASN A 343 7.17 32.21 -35.38
N GLU A 344 7.24 30.92 -35.02
CA GLU A 344 8.05 29.91 -35.73
C GLU A 344 7.22 28.85 -36.48
N PHE A 345 6.00 28.58 -36.02
CA PHE A 345 5.11 27.55 -36.56
C PHE A 345 3.65 27.91 -36.25
N ASP A 346 2.72 27.20 -36.88
CA ASP A 346 1.28 27.37 -36.70
C ASP A 346 0.61 26.02 -36.47
N LEU A 347 -0.43 25.98 -35.62
CA LEU A 347 -1.12 24.76 -35.21
C LEU A 347 -2.63 24.94 -35.23
N ASP A 348 -3.31 23.95 -35.79
CA ASP A 348 -4.76 23.86 -35.80
C ASP A 348 -5.22 23.17 -34.51
N ILE A 349 -5.48 23.95 -33.46
CA ILE A 349 -5.99 23.43 -32.18
C ILE A 349 -7.48 23.14 -32.33
N VAL A 350 -7.82 21.85 -32.41
CA VAL A 350 -9.16 21.35 -32.72
C VAL A 350 -9.95 21.00 -31.46
N ALA A 351 -9.26 20.59 -30.40
CA ALA A 351 -9.90 20.13 -29.19
C ALA A 351 -9.05 20.41 -27.96
N VAL A 352 -9.70 20.79 -26.85
CA VAL A 352 -9.17 20.70 -25.49
C VAL A 352 -9.93 19.61 -24.75
N VAL A 353 -9.21 18.70 -24.10
CA VAL A 353 -9.78 17.46 -23.54
C VAL A 353 -9.20 17.19 -22.15
N ASN A 354 -10.00 16.58 -21.27
CA ASN A 354 -9.48 16.07 -20.00
C ASN A 354 -8.80 14.70 -20.21
N ASP A 355 -7.84 14.33 -19.37
CA ASP A 355 -7.13 13.05 -19.46
C ASP A 355 -8.03 11.83 -19.23
N THR A 356 -9.06 11.96 -18.39
CA THR A 356 -10.09 10.93 -18.22
C THR A 356 -10.77 10.63 -19.55
N VAL A 357 -11.17 11.68 -20.30
CA VAL A 357 -11.84 11.58 -21.60
C VAL A 357 -10.89 10.98 -22.64
N GLY A 358 -9.63 11.43 -22.67
CA GLY A 358 -8.60 10.82 -23.53
C GLY A 358 -8.38 9.34 -23.20
N THR A 359 -8.37 8.96 -21.93
CA THR A 359 -8.21 7.56 -21.50
C THR A 359 -9.41 6.71 -21.93
N MET A 360 -10.64 7.21 -21.73
CA MET A 360 -11.86 6.55 -22.20
C MET A 360 -11.83 6.33 -23.72
N MET A 361 -11.46 7.35 -24.49
CA MET A 361 -11.41 7.30 -25.94
C MET A 361 -10.30 6.36 -26.46
N THR A 362 -9.19 6.27 -25.73
CA THR A 362 -8.10 5.33 -26.04
C THR A 362 -8.57 3.89 -25.92
N CYS A 363 -9.20 3.53 -24.80
CA CYS A 363 -9.71 2.19 -24.57
C CYS A 363 -10.95 1.89 -25.44
N GLY A 364 -11.81 2.89 -25.69
CA GLY A 364 -12.98 2.77 -26.56
C GLY A 364 -12.66 2.46 -28.02
N HIS A 365 -11.46 2.82 -28.48
CA HIS A 365 -10.99 2.40 -29.80
C HIS A 365 -10.72 0.89 -29.89
N GLU A 366 -10.43 0.23 -28.76
CA GLU A 366 -10.12 -1.20 -28.68
C GLU A 366 -11.32 -2.04 -28.24
N ASP A 367 -12.10 -1.53 -27.28
CA ASP A 367 -13.33 -2.15 -26.79
C ASP A 367 -14.53 -1.20 -26.92
N PRO A 368 -15.47 -1.50 -27.84
CA PRO A 368 -16.70 -0.70 -28.02
C PRO A 368 -17.59 -0.59 -26.78
N ASN A 369 -17.41 -1.43 -25.75
CA ASN A 369 -18.17 -1.34 -24.50
C ASN A 369 -17.59 -0.30 -23.53
N CYS A 370 -16.48 0.36 -23.88
CA CYS A 370 -15.84 1.35 -23.02
C CYS A 370 -16.60 2.68 -23.07
N GLU A 371 -17.39 2.98 -22.04
CA GLU A 371 -18.12 4.26 -21.89
C GLU A 371 -17.67 5.06 -20.65
N ILE A 372 -16.58 4.65 -19.97
CA ILE A 372 -16.07 5.30 -18.76
C ILE A 372 -14.55 5.42 -18.83
N GLY A 373 -14.00 6.56 -18.42
CA GLY A 373 -12.57 6.79 -18.23
C GLY A 373 -12.27 7.07 -16.77
N LEU A 374 -11.24 6.44 -16.20
CA LEU A 374 -10.81 6.60 -14.81
C LEU A 374 -9.33 6.93 -14.75
N ILE A 375 -9.00 7.96 -13.98
CA ILE A 375 -7.62 8.30 -13.62
C ILE A 375 -7.42 8.02 -12.13
N ALA A 376 -6.40 7.22 -11.82
CA ALA A 376 -5.90 6.98 -10.47
C ALA A 376 -4.36 7.07 -10.49
N GLY A 377 -3.86 8.31 -10.42
CA GLY A 377 -2.44 8.65 -10.58
C GLY A 377 -2.03 9.72 -9.57
N THR A 378 -1.44 10.82 -10.05
CA THR A 378 -1.13 11.98 -9.20
C THR A 378 -2.40 12.58 -8.62
N GLY A 379 -3.39 12.85 -9.47
CA GLY A 379 -4.77 13.12 -9.08
C GLY A 379 -5.66 11.90 -9.26
N SER A 380 -6.95 12.07 -9.00
CA SER A 380 -7.97 11.08 -9.33
C SER A 380 -9.21 11.75 -9.90
N ASN A 381 -9.65 11.30 -11.07
CA ASN A 381 -10.82 11.82 -11.75
C ASN A 381 -11.51 10.73 -12.58
N MET A 382 -12.74 10.97 -13.01
CA MET A 382 -13.51 10.07 -13.85
C MET A 382 -14.35 10.84 -14.87
N CYS A 383 -14.56 10.24 -16.04
CA CYS A 383 -15.55 10.67 -17.02
C CYS A 383 -16.42 9.50 -17.47
N TYR A 384 -17.58 9.79 -18.05
CA TYR A 384 -18.42 8.77 -18.67
C TYR A 384 -19.35 9.36 -19.74
N MET A 385 -19.90 8.51 -20.61
CA MET A 385 -20.92 8.92 -21.58
C MET A 385 -22.30 9.07 -20.91
N GLU A 386 -22.81 10.29 -20.81
CA GLU A 386 -24.13 10.61 -20.25
C GLU A 386 -25.17 10.80 -21.37
N GLU A 387 -26.44 10.52 -21.08
CA GLU A 387 -27.54 10.81 -22.01
C GLU A 387 -27.79 12.32 -22.08
N MET A 388 -27.92 12.89 -23.28
CA MET A 388 -28.10 14.36 -23.46
C MET A 388 -29.31 14.90 -22.69
N ARG A 389 -30.42 14.15 -22.63
CA ARG A 389 -31.61 14.49 -21.84
C ARG A 389 -31.36 14.72 -20.34
N ASN A 390 -30.25 14.20 -19.80
CA ASN A 390 -29.88 14.37 -18.40
C ASN A 390 -28.97 15.59 -18.17
N ILE A 391 -28.45 16.21 -19.24
CA ILE A 391 -27.47 17.31 -19.18
C ILE A 391 -28.21 18.64 -19.39
N GLU A 392 -28.76 19.22 -18.33
CA GLU A 392 -29.54 20.47 -18.43
C GLU A 392 -28.68 21.72 -18.74
N LEU A 393 -27.36 21.56 -18.75
CA LEU A 393 -26.38 22.62 -19.00
C LEU A 393 -26.12 22.88 -20.48
N VAL A 394 -26.49 21.95 -21.35
CA VAL A 394 -26.30 22.02 -22.80
C VAL A 394 -27.66 21.87 -23.47
N GLU A 395 -27.94 22.68 -24.49
CA GLU A 395 -29.18 22.55 -25.26
C GLU A 395 -29.17 21.27 -26.11
N GLY A 396 -30.30 20.56 -26.13
CA GLY A 396 -30.52 19.32 -26.88
C GLY A 396 -30.70 18.10 -25.97
N ASP A 397 -31.56 17.18 -26.38
CA ASP A 397 -31.93 15.97 -25.63
C ASP A 397 -31.58 14.66 -26.37
N GLU A 398 -31.16 14.74 -27.63
CA GLU A 398 -30.79 13.59 -28.45
C GLU A 398 -29.31 13.19 -28.35
N GLY A 399 -29.07 11.89 -28.23
CA GLY A 399 -27.72 11.32 -28.21
C GLY A 399 -27.06 11.32 -26.83
N LYS A 400 -25.73 11.26 -26.83
CA LYS A 400 -24.91 11.20 -25.60
C LYS A 400 -23.78 12.22 -25.67
N MET A 401 -23.29 12.64 -24.51
CA MET A 401 -22.07 13.44 -24.39
C MET A 401 -21.22 12.91 -23.25
N CYS A 402 -19.90 12.90 -23.43
CA CYS A 402 -19.00 12.60 -22.33
C CYS A 402 -19.04 13.72 -21.29
N ILE A 403 -19.22 13.34 -20.02
CA ILE A 403 -19.16 14.24 -18.87
C ILE A 403 -17.86 13.99 -18.13
N ASN A 404 -17.10 15.06 -17.90
CA ASN A 404 -16.00 15.07 -16.95
C ASN A 404 -16.57 15.36 -15.55
N THR A 405 -16.53 14.38 -14.65
CA THR A 405 -17.20 14.52 -13.35
C THR A 405 -16.54 15.56 -12.46
N GLU A 406 -15.22 15.72 -12.55
CA GLU A 406 -14.40 16.40 -11.54
C GLU A 406 -14.75 15.91 -10.12
N TRP A 407 -14.87 14.58 -9.95
CA TRP A 407 -15.31 13.96 -8.69
C TRP A 407 -14.37 14.22 -7.50
N GLY A 408 -13.20 14.82 -7.74
CA GLY A 408 -12.21 15.11 -6.72
C GLY A 408 -12.77 16.06 -5.65
N GLY A 409 -13.67 16.97 -6.07
CA GLY A 409 -14.40 17.90 -5.21
C GLY A 409 -15.50 17.26 -4.38
N PHE A 410 -15.82 15.97 -4.56
CA PHE A 410 -16.78 15.28 -3.71
C PHE A 410 -16.39 15.42 -2.23
N GLY A 411 -17.35 15.81 -1.40
CA GLY A 411 -17.10 16.05 0.03
C GLY A 411 -16.62 17.44 0.41
N ASP A 412 -16.35 18.34 -0.54
CA ASP A 412 -16.00 19.74 -0.26
C ASP A 412 -17.13 20.48 0.49
N ASN A 413 -18.37 20.03 0.33
CA ASN A 413 -19.55 20.49 1.08
C ASN A 413 -19.71 19.80 2.46
N GLY A 414 -18.82 18.89 2.83
CA GLY A 414 -18.84 18.17 4.10
C GLY A 414 -19.64 16.86 4.11
N CYS A 415 -20.21 16.41 2.98
CA CYS A 415 -21.07 15.22 2.95
C CYS A 415 -20.37 13.88 3.29
N ILE A 416 -19.03 13.87 3.33
CA ILE A 416 -18.18 12.73 3.71
C ILE A 416 -17.32 13.01 4.95
N ASP A 417 -17.62 14.06 5.72
CA ASP A 417 -16.81 14.41 6.90
C ASP A 417 -16.84 13.34 8.00
N ASP A 418 -17.82 12.45 7.97
CA ASP A 418 -17.98 11.28 8.85
C ASP A 418 -16.93 10.18 8.60
N ILE A 419 -16.44 10.05 7.36
CA ILE A 419 -15.38 9.08 7.01
C ILE A 419 -13.98 9.72 6.93
N ARG A 420 -13.88 11.05 7.04
CA ARG A 420 -12.60 11.76 7.08
C ARG A 420 -11.96 11.68 8.46
N THR A 421 -10.73 11.18 8.50
CA THR A 421 -9.95 11.09 9.73
C THR A 421 -9.28 12.42 10.07
N GLN A 422 -8.73 12.51 11.28
CA GLN A 422 -7.86 13.64 11.66
C GLN A 422 -6.61 13.78 10.77
N TYR A 423 -6.16 12.71 10.12
CA TYR A 423 -5.00 12.72 9.24
C TYR A 423 -5.36 13.33 7.89
N ASP A 424 -6.53 13.00 7.36
CA ASP A 424 -7.07 13.60 6.12
C ASP A 424 -7.25 15.11 6.29
N LYS A 425 -7.77 15.55 7.44
CA LYS A 425 -7.93 16.97 7.77
C LYS A 425 -6.59 17.71 7.82
N LYS A 426 -5.56 17.12 8.45
CA LYS A 426 -4.20 17.70 8.47
C LYS A 426 -3.56 17.79 7.08
N VAL A 427 -3.79 16.79 6.23
CA VAL A 427 -3.29 16.82 4.83
C VAL A 427 -4.00 17.92 4.05
N ASP A 428 -5.31 18.06 4.22
CA ASP A 428 -6.13 19.10 3.60
C ASP A 428 -5.70 20.51 4.03
N GLU A 429 -5.60 20.78 5.34
CA GLU A 429 -5.14 22.06 5.91
C GLU A 429 -3.73 22.44 5.44
N GLY A 430 -2.88 21.44 5.21
CA GLY A 430 -1.51 21.63 4.75
C GLY A 430 -1.34 21.72 3.24
N SER A 431 -2.37 21.50 2.43
CA SER A 431 -2.23 21.44 0.97
C SER A 431 -2.20 22.83 0.31
N LEU A 432 -1.97 22.87 -1.00
CA LEU A 432 -2.02 24.12 -1.79
C LEU A 432 -3.44 24.68 -1.94
N ASN A 433 -4.45 23.83 -1.70
CA ASN A 433 -5.87 24.09 -1.89
C ASN A 433 -6.71 23.59 -0.69
N PRO A 434 -6.56 24.17 0.51
CA PRO A 434 -7.30 23.73 1.70
C PRO A 434 -8.81 23.82 1.53
N GLY A 435 -9.53 22.79 2.01
CA GLY A 435 -10.98 22.70 1.92
C GLY A 435 -11.52 22.25 0.56
N LYS A 436 -10.64 22.06 -0.42
CA LYS A 436 -10.97 21.62 -1.79
C LYS A 436 -10.47 20.22 -2.08
N GLN A 437 -11.02 19.57 -3.09
CA GLN A 437 -10.55 18.27 -3.59
C GLN A 437 -10.47 17.21 -2.49
N ARG A 438 -11.40 17.23 -1.52
CA ARG A 438 -11.31 16.41 -0.31
C ARG A 438 -11.36 14.91 -0.61
N TYR A 439 -12.14 14.49 -1.60
CA TYR A 439 -12.18 13.10 -2.02
C TYR A 439 -10.92 12.68 -2.77
N GLU A 440 -10.41 13.52 -3.69
CA GLU A 440 -9.13 13.27 -4.38
C GLU A 440 -7.96 13.12 -3.40
N LYS A 441 -7.96 13.89 -2.31
CA LYS A 441 -6.96 13.80 -1.23
C LYS A 441 -6.97 12.46 -0.49
N MET A 442 -8.08 11.72 -0.52
CA MET A 442 -8.18 10.40 0.08
C MET A 442 -7.93 9.24 -0.90
N THR A 443 -7.84 9.52 -2.20
CA THR A 443 -7.81 8.49 -3.26
C THR A 443 -6.58 8.52 -4.17
N SER A 444 -5.90 9.67 -4.29
CA SER A 444 -4.84 9.86 -5.29
C SER A 444 -3.41 9.84 -4.74
N GLY A 445 -2.47 9.45 -5.60
CA GLY A 445 -1.09 9.17 -5.26
C GLY A 445 -0.30 10.38 -4.76
N MET A 446 -0.75 11.62 -5.03
CA MET A 446 -0.15 12.84 -4.49
C MET A 446 -0.34 12.97 -2.97
N TYR A 447 -1.42 12.41 -2.42
CA TYR A 447 -1.83 12.65 -1.03
C TYR A 447 -1.75 11.41 -0.13
N LEU A 448 -1.86 10.19 -0.68
CA LEU A 448 -1.78 8.96 0.15
C LEU A 448 -0.49 8.90 0.98
N GLY A 449 0.64 9.32 0.39
CA GLY A 449 1.92 9.37 1.08
C GLY A 449 1.95 10.38 2.23
N GLU A 450 1.25 11.51 2.08
CA GLU A 450 1.13 12.50 3.14
C GLU A 450 0.22 12.02 4.27
N ILE A 451 -0.86 11.29 3.96
CA ILE A 451 -1.70 10.66 4.99
C ILE A 451 -0.86 9.67 5.81
N VAL A 452 -0.11 8.79 5.12
CA VAL A 452 0.83 7.87 5.78
C VAL A 452 1.82 8.64 6.65
N ARG A 453 2.47 9.68 6.11
CA ARG A 453 3.43 10.50 6.86
C ARG A 453 2.83 11.13 8.13
N GLN A 454 1.60 11.63 8.05
CA GLN A 454 0.90 12.21 9.21
C GLN A 454 0.59 11.16 10.29
N ILE A 455 0.21 9.94 9.89
CA ILE A 455 0.02 8.81 10.82
C ILE A 455 1.35 8.44 11.48
N LEU A 456 2.43 8.31 10.70
CA LEU A 456 3.75 7.96 11.22
C LEU A 456 4.27 9.02 12.21
N ILE A 457 4.06 10.30 11.92
CA ILE A 457 4.39 11.39 12.86
C ILE A 457 3.62 11.22 14.18
N ASP A 458 2.33 10.92 14.11
CA ASP A 458 1.48 10.76 15.29
C ASP A 458 1.88 9.55 16.14
N LEU A 459 2.10 8.40 15.51
CA LEU A 459 2.58 7.19 16.18
C LEU A 459 3.98 7.40 16.79
N THR A 460 4.85 8.15 16.11
CA THR A 460 6.17 8.53 16.65
C THR A 460 6.02 9.43 17.88
N LYS A 461 5.14 10.43 17.87
CA LYS A 461 4.87 11.29 19.05
C LYS A 461 4.37 10.49 20.25
N GLN A 462 3.63 9.42 20.01
CA GLN A 462 3.12 8.51 21.03
C GLN A 462 4.19 7.51 21.53
N GLY A 463 5.41 7.55 20.96
CA GLY A 463 6.49 6.62 21.31
C GLY A 463 6.29 5.20 20.76
N LEU A 464 5.43 5.05 19.75
CA LEU A 464 5.09 3.76 19.14
C LEU A 464 5.97 3.42 17.93
N LEU A 465 6.65 4.41 17.35
CA LEU A 465 7.56 4.24 16.22
C LEU A 465 8.86 5.03 16.41
N PHE A 466 9.91 4.58 15.75
CA PHE A 466 11.19 5.28 15.58
C PHE A 466 11.78 5.78 16.91
N ARG A 467 11.61 4.98 17.98
CA ARG A 467 12.06 5.31 19.35
C ARG A 467 11.53 6.66 19.86
N GLY A 468 10.38 7.12 19.35
CA GLY A 468 9.78 8.41 19.69
C GLY A 468 10.44 9.63 19.05
N GLN A 469 11.36 9.44 18.10
CA GLN A 469 12.15 10.53 17.50
C GLN A 469 11.63 10.90 16.11
N ILE A 470 11.08 12.11 15.99
CA ILE A 470 10.66 12.65 14.68
C ILE A 470 11.88 13.21 13.96
N SER A 471 12.40 12.47 12.97
CA SER A 471 13.50 12.91 12.12
C SER A 471 13.11 14.06 11.19
N GLU A 472 14.09 14.86 10.74
CA GLU A 472 13.89 15.90 9.72
C GLU A 472 13.33 15.32 8.41
N ARG A 473 13.74 14.11 8.05
CA ARG A 473 13.19 13.37 6.92
C ARG A 473 11.70 13.09 7.09
N LEU A 474 11.26 12.64 8.25
CA LEU A 474 9.83 12.43 8.51
C LEU A 474 9.01 13.73 8.50
N ARG A 475 9.63 14.87 8.82
CA ARG A 475 8.99 16.20 8.70
C ARG A 475 8.86 16.68 7.26
N THR A 476 9.68 16.14 6.35
CA THR A 476 9.71 16.55 4.94
C THR A 476 8.44 16.07 4.21
N ARG A 477 7.65 17.02 3.70
CA ARG A 477 6.46 16.72 2.90
C ARG A 477 6.84 16.04 1.59
N GLY A 478 6.01 15.10 1.14
CA GLY A 478 6.21 14.38 -0.13
C GLY A 478 7.27 13.28 -0.08
N ILE A 479 7.83 12.95 1.09
CA ILE A 479 8.87 11.91 1.21
C ILE A 479 8.36 10.51 0.82
N PHE A 480 7.07 10.24 0.98
CA PHE A 480 6.42 8.99 0.58
C PHE A 480 5.75 9.13 -0.80
N GLU A 481 6.53 9.22 -1.87
CA GLU A 481 5.99 9.15 -3.22
C GLU A 481 5.24 7.82 -3.48
N THR A 482 4.30 7.82 -4.43
CA THR A 482 3.51 6.63 -4.82
C THR A 482 4.38 5.40 -5.11
N LYS A 483 5.58 5.59 -5.67
CA LYS A 483 6.54 4.49 -5.93
C LYS A 483 6.97 3.78 -4.65
N PHE A 484 7.19 4.51 -3.56
CA PHE A 484 7.62 3.93 -2.28
C PHE A 484 6.47 3.21 -1.59
N LEU A 485 5.25 3.76 -1.62
CA LEU A 485 4.06 3.06 -1.14
C LEU A 485 3.89 1.72 -1.85
N SER A 486 3.99 1.73 -3.19
CA SER A 486 3.87 0.53 -4.02
C SER A 486 4.95 -0.51 -3.73
N GLN A 487 6.19 -0.07 -3.45
CA GLN A 487 7.28 -0.96 -3.07
C GLN A 487 7.08 -1.55 -1.69
N ILE A 488 6.79 -0.73 -0.67
CA ILE A 488 6.60 -1.16 0.73
C ILE A 488 5.51 -2.24 0.85
N GLU A 489 4.43 -2.11 0.08
CA GLU A 489 3.30 -3.04 0.08
C GLU A 489 3.49 -4.29 -0.80
N SER A 490 4.60 -4.41 -1.51
CA SER A 490 4.83 -5.54 -2.41
C SER A 490 4.89 -6.88 -1.65
N ASP A 491 4.13 -7.87 -2.12
CA ASP A 491 4.11 -9.23 -1.55
C ASP A 491 5.43 -9.99 -1.77
N ARG A 492 6.27 -9.52 -2.70
CA ARG A 492 7.55 -10.15 -3.04
C ARG A 492 8.71 -9.66 -2.19
N LEU A 493 8.50 -8.63 -1.36
CA LEU A 493 9.55 -8.09 -0.52
C LEU A 493 9.57 -8.73 0.88
N ALA A 494 10.75 -9.22 1.26
CA ALA A 494 11.04 -9.63 2.63
C ALA A 494 11.09 -8.40 3.55
N LEU A 495 10.92 -8.59 4.86
CA LEU A 495 10.87 -7.48 5.83
C LEU A 495 12.15 -6.62 5.79
N LEU A 496 13.31 -7.26 5.61
CA LEU A 496 14.60 -6.57 5.49
C LEU A 496 14.68 -5.64 4.28
N GLN A 497 13.96 -5.93 3.20
CA GLN A 497 13.92 -5.04 2.03
C GLN A 497 13.03 -3.82 2.28
N VAL A 498 11.89 -4.00 2.96
CA VAL A 498 11.05 -2.88 3.40
C VAL A 498 11.86 -1.94 4.31
N ARG A 499 12.59 -2.52 5.27
CA ARG A 499 13.49 -1.77 6.15
C ARG A 499 14.54 -0.98 5.37
N ARG A 500 15.17 -1.57 4.36
CA ARG A 500 16.15 -0.87 3.49
C ARG A 500 15.54 0.32 2.76
N ILE A 501 14.30 0.20 2.27
CA ILE A 501 13.60 1.31 1.61
C ILE A 501 13.39 2.46 2.60
N LEU A 502 12.93 2.16 3.82
CA LEU A 502 12.75 3.18 4.86
C LEU A 502 14.08 3.86 5.26
N GLN A 503 15.16 3.08 5.35
CA GLN A 503 16.50 3.62 5.60
C GLN A 503 17.02 4.48 4.44
N GLN A 504 16.72 4.12 3.19
CA GLN A 504 17.06 4.95 2.02
C GLN A 504 16.31 6.29 2.02
N LEU A 505 15.09 6.32 2.57
CA LEU A 505 14.36 7.56 2.84
C LEU A 505 14.96 8.36 4.01
N GLY A 506 15.94 7.81 4.72
CA GLY A 506 16.58 8.42 5.89
C GLY A 506 15.75 8.29 7.17
N LEU A 507 14.95 7.24 7.27
CA LEU A 507 14.23 6.87 8.50
C LEU A 507 15.01 5.76 9.21
N ASP A 508 15.39 5.99 10.47
CA ASP A 508 16.04 4.98 11.32
C ASP A 508 14.99 3.96 11.79
N SER A 509 14.64 3.02 10.91
CA SER A 509 13.61 2.01 11.14
C SER A 509 14.21 0.67 11.59
N THR A 510 13.59 0.08 12.60
CA THR A 510 13.78 -1.33 12.99
C THR A 510 12.89 -2.27 12.16
N CYS A 511 13.04 -3.58 12.34
CA CYS A 511 12.11 -4.57 11.78
C CYS A 511 10.67 -4.34 12.26
N GLU A 512 10.46 -4.06 13.55
CA GLU A 512 9.13 -3.78 14.13
C GLU A 512 8.51 -2.51 13.53
N ASP A 513 9.30 -1.43 13.40
CA ASP A 513 8.84 -0.20 12.74
C ASP A 513 8.41 -0.48 11.30
N SER A 514 9.17 -1.31 10.59
CA SER A 514 8.91 -1.65 9.18
C SER A 514 7.59 -2.40 9.00
N ILE A 515 7.24 -3.29 9.94
CA ILE A 515 5.94 -3.99 9.96
C ILE A 515 4.80 -2.97 10.08
N VAL A 516 4.88 -2.09 11.08
CA VAL A 516 3.83 -1.10 11.35
C VAL A 516 3.70 -0.11 10.20
N VAL A 517 4.81 0.36 9.61
CA VAL A 517 4.77 1.25 8.44
C VAL A 517 4.10 0.56 7.25
N LYS A 518 4.37 -0.73 7.01
CA LYS A 518 3.70 -1.51 5.96
C LYS A 518 2.19 -1.64 6.23
N GLU A 519 1.78 -1.89 7.47
CA GLU A 519 0.36 -1.94 7.86
C GLU A 519 -0.35 -0.59 7.68
N VAL A 520 0.31 0.52 8.04
CA VAL A 520 -0.21 1.87 7.83
C VAL A 520 -0.40 2.17 6.33
N CYS A 521 0.58 1.83 5.49
CA CYS A 521 0.46 1.97 4.04
C CYS A 521 -0.75 1.18 3.52
N GLY A 522 -0.84 -0.11 3.88
CA GLY A 522 -1.93 -0.98 3.47
C GLY A 522 -3.31 -0.51 3.92
N ALA A 523 -3.45 0.05 5.11
CA ALA A 523 -4.71 0.62 5.57
C ALA A 523 -5.14 1.83 4.73
N VAL A 524 -4.21 2.74 4.43
CA VAL A 524 -4.47 3.94 3.64
C VAL A 524 -4.79 3.59 2.18
N SER A 525 -3.97 2.74 1.55
CA SER A 525 -4.12 2.36 0.14
C SER A 525 -5.37 1.49 -0.11
N ARG A 526 -5.70 0.58 0.82
CA ARG A 526 -6.96 -0.19 0.78
C ARG A 526 -8.16 0.74 0.83
N ARG A 527 -8.20 1.67 1.79
CA ARG A 527 -9.31 2.64 1.90
C ARG A 527 -9.45 3.46 0.61
N ALA A 528 -8.33 3.94 0.06
CA ALA A 528 -8.31 4.70 -1.19
C ALA A 528 -8.92 3.90 -2.37
N ALA A 529 -8.54 2.64 -2.52
CA ALA A 529 -9.08 1.76 -3.56
C ALA A 529 -10.58 1.47 -3.37
N GLN A 530 -11.03 1.25 -2.13
CA GLN A 530 -12.44 1.05 -1.81
C GLN A 530 -13.28 2.30 -2.08
N LEU A 531 -12.78 3.48 -1.71
CA LEU A 531 -13.43 4.75 -2.01
C LEU A 531 -13.57 4.94 -3.52
N CYS A 532 -12.49 4.80 -4.30
CA CYS A 532 -12.56 4.83 -5.76
C CYS A 532 -13.57 3.82 -6.32
N GLY A 533 -13.61 2.60 -5.76
CA GLY A 533 -14.57 1.56 -6.14
C GLY A 533 -16.02 1.98 -5.89
N ALA A 534 -16.31 2.62 -4.74
CA ALA A 534 -17.64 3.15 -4.44
C ALA A 534 -18.06 4.28 -5.39
N GLY A 535 -17.13 5.17 -5.75
CA GLY A 535 -17.38 6.22 -6.75
C GLY A 535 -17.66 5.65 -8.14
N LEU A 536 -16.89 4.67 -8.59
CA LEU A 536 -17.11 3.99 -9.86
C LEU A 536 -18.41 3.18 -9.87
N ALA A 537 -18.73 2.50 -8.77
CA ALA A 537 -20.00 1.79 -8.59
C ALA A 537 -21.21 2.72 -8.78
N ALA A 538 -21.12 3.97 -8.32
CA ALA A 538 -22.19 4.96 -8.50
C ALA A 538 -22.43 5.30 -9.98
N VAL A 539 -21.39 5.43 -10.80
CA VAL A 539 -21.54 5.70 -12.24
C VAL A 539 -22.03 4.49 -13.02
N VAL A 540 -21.51 3.29 -12.76
CA VAL A 540 -21.96 2.11 -13.52
C VAL A 540 -23.43 1.77 -13.24
N GLU A 541 -23.87 1.90 -11.97
CA GLU A 541 -25.30 1.75 -11.64
C GLU A 541 -26.13 2.87 -12.25
N LYS A 542 -25.62 4.12 -12.29
CA LYS A 542 -26.26 5.22 -13.02
C LYS A 542 -26.48 4.89 -14.48
N ARG A 543 -25.43 4.47 -15.19
CA ARG A 543 -25.52 4.08 -16.60
C ARG A 543 -26.53 2.97 -16.83
N ARG A 544 -26.54 1.96 -15.96
CA ARG A 544 -27.49 0.85 -16.03
C ARG A 544 -28.92 1.36 -15.89
N GLU A 545 -29.17 2.24 -14.93
CA GLU A 545 -30.50 2.80 -14.65
C GLU A 545 -30.98 3.76 -15.74
N ASP A 546 -30.12 4.65 -16.23
CA ASP A 546 -30.46 5.61 -17.29
C ASP A 546 -30.84 4.89 -18.59
N GLN A 547 -30.22 3.74 -18.87
CA GLN A 547 -30.55 2.89 -20.01
C GLN A 547 -31.74 1.95 -19.75
N GLY A 548 -32.31 1.95 -18.54
CA GLY A 548 -33.42 1.07 -18.16
C GLY A 548 -33.07 -0.42 -18.17
N LEU A 549 -31.79 -0.77 -17.97
CA LEU A 549 -31.30 -2.14 -18.07
C LEU A 549 -31.39 -2.88 -16.73
N GLU A 550 -31.71 -4.17 -16.77
CA GLU A 550 -31.61 -5.03 -15.59
C GLU A 550 -30.16 -5.37 -15.25
N TYR A 551 -29.34 -5.64 -16.29
CA TYR A 551 -27.91 -5.91 -16.20
C TYR A 551 -27.16 -5.05 -17.23
N LEU A 552 -26.00 -4.50 -16.83
CA LEU A 552 -25.13 -3.73 -17.71
C LEU A 552 -23.79 -4.42 -17.86
N LYS A 553 -23.30 -4.58 -19.09
CA LYS A 553 -21.90 -4.92 -19.36
C LYS A 553 -21.20 -3.66 -19.85
N ILE A 554 -20.09 -3.29 -19.19
CA ILE A 554 -19.40 -2.03 -19.48
C ILE A 554 -17.90 -2.17 -19.24
N THR A 555 -17.12 -1.46 -20.04
CA THR A 555 -15.68 -1.36 -19.88
C THR A 555 -15.30 0.03 -19.37
N VAL A 556 -14.29 0.08 -18.50
CA VAL A 556 -13.70 1.31 -17.95
C VAL A 556 -12.26 1.36 -18.43
N GLY A 557 -11.91 2.38 -19.20
CA GLY A 557 -10.52 2.69 -19.51
C GLY A 557 -9.84 3.32 -18.29
N VAL A 558 -8.75 2.74 -17.81
CA VAL A 558 -8.05 3.22 -16.61
C VAL A 558 -6.62 3.63 -16.95
N ASP A 559 -6.17 4.75 -16.38
CA ASP A 559 -4.75 5.14 -16.38
C ASP A 559 -4.36 5.73 -15.01
N GLY A 560 -3.07 5.89 -14.79
CA GLY A 560 -2.48 6.51 -13.61
C GLY A 560 -1.44 5.61 -12.93
N THR A 561 -0.41 6.26 -12.39
CA THR A 561 0.73 5.58 -11.77
C THR A 561 0.35 4.77 -10.54
N LEU A 562 -0.61 5.24 -9.74
CA LEU A 562 -1.08 4.51 -8.56
C LEU A 562 -1.77 3.21 -8.98
N TYR A 563 -2.67 3.26 -9.96
CA TYR A 563 -3.34 2.07 -10.48
C TYR A 563 -2.35 1.08 -11.13
N LYS A 564 -1.37 1.59 -11.89
CA LYS A 564 -0.36 0.79 -12.60
C LYS A 564 0.64 0.08 -11.68
N LEU A 565 1.14 0.80 -10.67
CA LEU A 565 2.29 0.35 -9.89
C LEU A 565 1.90 -0.31 -8.56
N HIS A 566 0.75 0.06 -7.99
CA HIS A 566 0.39 -0.41 -6.65
C HIS A 566 -0.05 -1.88 -6.68
N PRO A 567 0.52 -2.75 -5.83
CA PRO A 567 0.30 -4.20 -5.91
C PRO A 567 -1.15 -4.62 -5.66
N HIS A 568 -1.89 -3.86 -4.84
CA HIS A 568 -3.23 -4.24 -4.37
C HIS A 568 -4.37 -3.35 -4.88
N PHE A 569 -4.07 -2.17 -5.44
CA PHE A 569 -5.08 -1.12 -5.62
C PHE A 569 -6.13 -1.52 -6.65
N SER A 570 -5.69 -1.98 -7.83
CA SER A 570 -6.58 -2.42 -8.92
C SER A 570 -7.49 -3.57 -8.51
N ARG A 571 -6.95 -4.57 -7.80
CA ARG A 571 -7.69 -5.72 -7.30
C ARG A 571 -8.76 -5.31 -6.29
N ILE A 572 -8.40 -4.51 -5.28
CA ILE A 572 -9.35 -4.06 -4.25
C ILE A 572 -10.45 -3.18 -4.87
N LEU A 573 -10.09 -2.31 -5.81
CA LEU A 573 -11.06 -1.48 -6.54
C LEU A 573 -12.05 -2.37 -7.29
N GLN A 574 -11.58 -3.37 -8.04
CA GLN A 574 -12.44 -4.30 -8.78
C GLN A 574 -13.34 -5.12 -7.85
N GLU A 575 -12.80 -5.63 -6.74
CA GLU A 575 -13.57 -6.35 -5.71
C GLU A 575 -14.69 -5.46 -5.14
N THR A 576 -14.37 -4.20 -4.85
CA THR A 576 -15.33 -3.23 -4.29
C THR A 576 -16.44 -2.89 -5.28
N VAL A 577 -16.12 -2.65 -6.55
CA VAL A 577 -17.13 -2.39 -7.60
C VAL A 577 -18.06 -3.58 -7.75
N LYS A 578 -17.51 -4.81 -7.77
CA LYS A 578 -18.30 -6.03 -7.88
C LYS A 578 -19.28 -6.21 -6.71
N GLU A 579 -18.87 -5.83 -5.51
CA GLU A 579 -19.74 -5.89 -4.33
C GLU A 579 -20.85 -4.81 -4.36
N LEU A 580 -20.51 -3.59 -4.76
CA LEU A 580 -21.41 -2.43 -4.69
C LEU A 580 -22.28 -2.23 -5.93
N ALA A 581 -21.94 -2.85 -7.06
CA ALA A 581 -22.71 -2.82 -8.30
C ALA A 581 -22.89 -4.24 -8.88
N PRO A 582 -23.55 -5.16 -8.15
CA PRO A 582 -23.61 -6.59 -8.51
C PRO A 582 -24.40 -6.86 -9.80
N ARG A 583 -25.16 -5.87 -10.31
CA ARG A 583 -25.88 -5.95 -11.59
C ARG A 583 -25.07 -5.42 -12.78
N CYS A 584 -23.83 -5.01 -12.56
CA CYS A 584 -22.94 -4.50 -13.59
C CYS A 584 -21.72 -5.43 -13.75
N ASP A 585 -21.54 -5.97 -14.96
CA ASP A 585 -20.31 -6.68 -15.36
C ASP A 585 -19.30 -5.66 -15.86
N VAL A 586 -18.41 -5.22 -14.95
CA VAL A 586 -17.45 -4.14 -15.18
C VAL A 586 -16.07 -4.71 -15.51
N THR A 587 -15.56 -4.40 -16.70
CA THR A 587 -14.19 -4.73 -17.12
C THR A 587 -13.30 -3.49 -16.97
N LEU A 588 -12.18 -3.60 -16.24
CA LEU A 588 -11.19 -2.53 -16.15
C LEU A 588 -10.08 -2.78 -17.18
N MET A 589 -9.91 -1.88 -18.14
CA MET A 589 -8.91 -1.97 -19.20
C MET A 589 -7.84 -0.91 -19.01
N LEU A 590 -6.60 -1.32 -18.83
CA LEU A 590 -5.47 -0.41 -18.67
C LEU A 590 -5.13 0.27 -20.01
N SER A 591 -5.02 1.60 -20.02
CA SER A 591 -4.43 2.33 -21.14
C SER A 591 -2.91 2.27 -21.08
N GLU A 592 -2.29 1.51 -21.98
CA GLU A 592 -0.82 1.39 -22.08
C GLU A 592 -0.18 2.68 -22.61
N ASP A 593 -0.84 3.30 -23.60
CA ASP A 593 -0.35 4.43 -24.39
C ASP A 593 -0.72 5.82 -23.79
N GLY A 594 -1.52 5.83 -22.73
CA GLY A 594 -1.97 7.05 -22.04
C GLY A 594 -3.04 7.85 -22.80
N SER A 595 -3.35 9.04 -22.29
CA SER A 595 -4.42 9.92 -22.81
C SER A 595 -4.16 10.47 -24.22
N GLY A 596 -2.89 10.50 -24.68
CA GLY A 596 -2.49 11.11 -25.95
C GLY A 596 -3.06 10.42 -27.19
N LYS A 597 -3.23 9.09 -27.17
CA LYS A 597 -3.94 8.36 -28.25
C LYS A 597 -5.39 8.82 -28.36
N GLY A 598 -6.05 8.96 -27.21
CA GLY A 598 -7.43 9.42 -27.11
C GLY A 598 -7.62 10.85 -27.57
N ALA A 599 -6.72 11.76 -27.21
CA ALA A 599 -6.77 13.15 -27.69
C ALA A 599 -6.68 13.24 -29.22
N ALA A 600 -5.83 12.43 -29.85
CA ALA A 600 -5.77 12.32 -31.30
C ALA A 600 -7.06 11.73 -31.91
N LEU A 601 -7.66 10.72 -31.27
CA LEU A 601 -8.95 10.16 -31.70
C LEU A 601 -10.09 11.16 -31.57
N ILE A 602 -10.16 11.91 -30.46
CA ILE A 602 -11.14 12.99 -30.26
C ILE A 602 -10.97 14.05 -31.36
N THR A 603 -9.73 14.43 -31.65
CA THR A 603 -9.41 15.37 -32.73
C THR A 603 -9.91 14.87 -34.09
N ALA A 604 -9.74 13.57 -34.38
CA ALA A 604 -10.23 12.95 -35.60
C ALA A 604 -11.76 12.94 -35.68
N VAL A 605 -12.43 12.59 -34.58
CA VAL A 605 -13.90 12.59 -34.46
C VAL A 605 -14.46 14.01 -34.62
N ALA A 606 -13.87 14.99 -33.94
CA ALA A 606 -14.25 16.39 -34.02
C ALA A 606 -14.19 16.91 -35.47
N LYS A 607 -13.08 16.63 -36.18
CA LYS A 607 -12.95 17.01 -37.60
C LYS A 607 -13.98 16.32 -38.49
N ARG A 608 -14.27 15.03 -38.25
CA ARG A 608 -15.29 14.28 -39.00
C ARG A 608 -16.68 14.91 -38.83
N LEU A 609 -17.06 15.22 -37.59
CA LEU A 609 -18.36 15.81 -37.29
C LEU A 609 -18.51 17.22 -37.89
N GLN A 610 -17.45 18.04 -37.83
CA GLN A 610 -17.43 19.35 -38.49
C GLN A 610 -17.55 19.26 -40.02
N GLN A 611 -17.01 18.20 -40.65
CA GLN A 611 -17.17 17.97 -42.08
C GLN A 611 -18.60 17.54 -42.43
N ALA A 612 -19.17 16.59 -41.68
CA ALA A 612 -20.54 16.13 -41.88
C ALA A 612 -21.58 17.25 -41.72
N GLN A 613 -21.36 18.19 -40.78
CA GLN A 613 -22.21 19.38 -40.61
C GLN A 613 -22.07 20.42 -41.73
N LYS A 614 -20.97 20.40 -42.51
CA LYS A 614 -20.80 21.28 -43.67
C LYS A 614 -21.37 20.68 -44.96
N GLU A 615 -21.58 19.36 -44.97
CA GLU A 615 -22.10 18.62 -46.12
C GLU A 615 -23.64 18.44 -46.07
N ASN A 616 -24.23 18.58 -44.88
CA ASN A 616 -25.67 18.74 -44.64
C ASN A 616 -26.06 20.22 -44.58
#